data_AF-A0A821KYJ9-F1
#
_entry.id   AF-A0A821KYJ9-F1
#
_cell.length_a   1.000
_cell.length_b   1.000
_cell.length_c   1.000
_cell.angle_alpha   90.00
_cell.angle_beta   90.00
_cell.angle_gamma   90.00
#
_symmetry.space_group_name_H-M   'P 1'
#
loop_
_entity.id
_entity.type
_entity.pdbx_description
1 polymer ?
#
loop_
_entity_poly.entity_id
_entity_poly.type
_entity_poly.pdbx_seq_one_letter_code
_entity_poly.pdbx_strand_id
1 'polypeptide(L)'
;LNEVDTKLVEAMAFQIFHSGFVHADPHPGNVYVRKDPNTPTKSNVQIVLLDHGLYVTIGPKDREALCQLWKAIILKDEAKIKQYSLALGVQAKDYLTFAAVLSMRPIHRPIHDMAISPDVWDRMSPDEQRAARAQGKVRFPSEKEFLNMNSQQKMAIRKDFATIFSDIEDSILRTLYDMPRSLLMILRLVVVIIFF
;
A
#
# COMPACT_ATOMS: atom_id res chain seq x y z
N LEU A 1 7.04 -26.25 3.89
CA LEU A 1 6.42 -24.90 3.84
C LEU A 1 7.20 -24.04 2.87
N ASN A 2 8.49 -23.75 3.12
CA ASN A 2 9.35 -22.96 2.21
C ASN A 2 9.22 -23.29 0.69
N GLU A 3 9.22 -24.57 0.28
CA GLU A 3 9.05 -24.95 -1.14
C GLU A 3 7.67 -24.53 -1.71
N VAL A 4 6.60 -24.64 -0.92
CA VAL A 4 5.24 -24.23 -1.31
C VAL A 4 5.18 -22.71 -1.42
N ASP A 5 5.71 -21.99 -0.43
CA ASP A 5 5.70 -20.53 -0.38
C ASP A 5 6.48 -19.96 -1.59
N THR A 6 7.67 -20.51 -1.85
CA THR A 6 8.51 -20.14 -3.01
C THR A 6 7.76 -20.36 -4.33
N LYS A 7 7.18 -21.55 -4.54
CA LYS A 7 6.45 -21.86 -5.78
C LYS A 7 5.22 -20.97 -5.95
N LEU A 8 4.53 -20.62 -4.87
CA LEU A 8 3.35 -19.76 -4.93
C LEU A 8 3.76 -18.34 -5.34
N VAL A 9 4.79 -17.78 -4.71
CA VAL A 9 5.33 -16.47 -5.03
C VAL A 9 5.84 -16.44 -6.48
N GLU A 10 6.60 -17.45 -6.91
CA GLU A 10 7.09 -17.56 -8.29
C GLU A 10 5.95 -17.64 -9.31
N ALA A 11 4.94 -18.46 -9.06
CA ALA A 11 3.79 -18.60 -9.96
C ALA A 11 3.00 -17.29 -10.09
N MET A 12 2.81 -16.56 -8.99
CA MET A 12 2.11 -15.28 -9.02
C MET A 12 2.95 -14.17 -9.65
N ALA A 13 4.25 -14.11 -9.34
CA ALA A 13 5.18 -13.17 -9.94
C ALA A 13 5.29 -13.38 -11.46
N PHE A 14 5.34 -14.64 -11.92
CA PHE A 14 5.30 -14.97 -13.34
C PHE A 14 4.02 -14.48 -14.00
N GLN A 15 2.86 -14.70 -13.38
CA GLN A 15 1.58 -14.22 -13.90
C GLN A 15 1.53 -12.70 -14.02
N ILE A 16 1.97 -11.97 -12.99
CA ILE A 16 1.88 -10.50 -12.94
C ILE A 16 2.93 -9.85 -13.86
N PHE A 17 4.20 -10.25 -13.73
CA PHE A 17 5.32 -9.52 -14.34
C PHE A 17 5.79 -10.10 -15.67
N HIS A 18 5.52 -11.38 -15.94
CA HIS A 18 5.99 -12.05 -17.16
C HIS A 18 4.85 -12.29 -18.17
N SER A 19 3.88 -13.15 -17.85
CA SER A 19 2.81 -13.51 -18.80
C SER A 19 1.78 -12.39 -18.95
N GLY A 20 1.43 -11.73 -17.83
CA GLY A 20 0.31 -10.81 -17.73
C GLY A 20 -1.05 -11.48 -17.69
N PHE A 21 -1.14 -12.81 -17.68
CA PHE A 21 -2.38 -13.55 -17.52
C PHE A 21 -2.50 -13.99 -16.07
N VAL A 22 -3.35 -13.30 -15.31
CA VAL A 22 -3.33 -13.36 -13.85
C VAL A 22 -4.63 -13.93 -13.31
N HIS A 23 -4.50 -14.99 -12.51
CA HIS A 23 -5.58 -15.55 -11.71
C HIS A 23 -5.94 -14.58 -10.59
N ALA A 24 -7.07 -13.89 -10.71
CA ALA A 24 -7.37 -12.74 -9.86
C ALA A 24 -8.01 -13.06 -8.50
N ASP A 25 -8.16 -14.34 -8.16
CA ASP A 25 -8.75 -14.79 -6.88
C ASP A 25 -8.02 -15.99 -6.24
N PRO A 26 -6.71 -15.92 -5.95
CA PRO A 26 -5.96 -17.05 -5.40
C PRO A 26 -6.23 -17.24 -3.90
N HIS A 27 -7.50 -17.24 -3.49
CA HIS A 27 -7.86 -17.53 -2.11
C HIS A 27 -7.45 -18.96 -1.74
N PRO A 28 -7.19 -19.29 -0.46
CA PRO A 28 -6.70 -20.62 -0.07
C PRO A 28 -7.54 -21.78 -0.58
N GLY A 29 -8.86 -21.61 -0.70
CA GLY A 29 -9.76 -22.63 -1.29
C GLY A 29 -9.52 -22.96 -2.78
N ASN A 30 -8.83 -22.10 -3.53
CA ASN A 30 -8.51 -22.28 -4.95
C ASN A 30 -7.09 -22.83 -5.16
N VAL A 31 -6.33 -22.99 -4.08
CA VAL A 31 -4.94 -23.44 -4.12
C VAL A 31 -4.86 -24.82 -3.48
N TYR A 32 -4.67 -25.84 -4.31
CA TYR A 32 -4.47 -27.21 -3.86
C TYR A 32 -3.00 -27.60 -3.95
N VAL A 33 -2.43 -28.05 -2.83
CA VAL A 33 -1.04 -28.52 -2.76
C VAL A 33 -1.03 -30.04 -2.78
N ARG A 34 -0.31 -30.62 -3.75
CA ARG A 34 -0.14 -32.08 -3.86
C ARG A 34 1.30 -32.45 -4.15
N LYS A 35 1.69 -33.68 -3.80
CA LYS A 35 2.95 -34.25 -4.29
C LYS A 35 2.86 -34.49 -5.79
N ASP A 36 3.98 -34.36 -6.49
CA ASP A 36 4.04 -34.75 -7.90
C ASP A 36 3.73 -36.26 -8.03
N PRO A 37 2.65 -36.64 -8.73
CA PRO A 37 2.30 -38.04 -8.93
C PRO A 37 3.36 -38.80 -9.74
N ASN A 38 4.17 -38.10 -10.56
CA ASN A 38 5.20 -38.71 -11.39
C ASN A 38 6.53 -38.89 -10.64
N THR A 39 6.77 -38.12 -9.58
CA THR A 39 7.99 -38.19 -8.78
C THR A 39 7.69 -37.98 -7.28
N PRO A 40 7.09 -38.99 -6.61
CA PRO A 40 6.61 -38.88 -5.23
C PRO A 40 7.74 -38.93 -4.20
N THR A 41 8.67 -37.98 -4.26
CA THR A 41 9.67 -37.74 -3.21
C THR A 41 9.13 -36.73 -2.19
N LYS A 42 9.80 -36.58 -1.04
CA LYS A 42 9.42 -35.58 -0.01
C LYS A 42 9.58 -34.13 -0.48
N SER A 43 10.25 -33.88 -1.59
CA SER A 43 10.73 -32.55 -2.03
C SER A 43 10.26 -32.18 -3.45
N ASN A 44 9.07 -32.63 -3.86
CA ASN A 44 8.51 -32.25 -5.14
C ASN A 44 6.99 -32.01 -5.03
N VAL A 45 6.63 -30.82 -4.56
CA VAL A 45 5.24 -30.38 -4.43
C VAL A 45 4.81 -29.59 -5.67
N GLN A 46 3.55 -29.77 -6.05
CA GLN A 46 2.86 -29.03 -7.10
C GLN A 46 1.79 -28.14 -6.47
N ILE A 47 1.68 -26.93 -7.01
CA ILE A 47 0.56 -26.03 -6.75
C ILE A 47 -0.43 -26.19 -7.90
N VAL A 48 -1.67 -26.54 -7.56
CA VAL A 48 -2.77 -26.69 -8.51
C VAL A 48 -3.79 -25.60 -8.22
N LEU A 49 -4.05 -24.76 -9.23
CA LEU A 49 -5.14 -23.78 -9.20
C LEU A 49 -6.43 -24.51 -9.62
N LEU A 50 -7.51 -24.36 -8.85
CA LEU A 50 -8.75 -25.12 -9.04
C LEU A 50 -9.81 -24.34 -9.81
N ASP A 51 -10.07 -23.11 -9.39
CA ASP A 51 -11.03 -22.21 -10.04
C ASP A 51 -10.32 -21.47 -11.17
N HIS A 52 -10.98 -21.34 -12.32
CA HIS A 52 -10.46 -20.61 -13.47
C HIS A 52 -11.45 -19.57 -14.00
N GLY A 53 -12.46 -19.22 -13.21
CA GLY A 53 -13.54 -18.30 -13.57
C GLY A 53 -13.14 -16.82 -13.56
N LEU A 54 -12.02 -16.46 -12.92
CA LEU A 54 -11.60 -15.06 -12.77
C LEU A 54 -10.15 -14.80 -13.18
N TYR A 55 -9.98 -14.37 -14.42
CA TYR A 55 -8.68 -13.95 -14.97
C TYR A 55 -8.69 -12.49 -15.41
N VAL A 56 -7.54 -11.84 -15.25
CA VAL A 56 -7.26 -10.51 -15.78
C VAL A 56 -6.05 -10.58 -16.69
N THR A 57 -6.08 -9.83 -17.78
CA THR A 57 -4.92 -9.62 -18.64
C THR A 57 -4.32 -8.24 -18.40
N ILE A 58 -3.01 -8.19 -18.15
CA ILE A 58 -2.22 -6.98 -17.97
C ILE A 58 -1.38 -6.77 -19.22
N GLY A 59 -1.53 -5.61 -19.87
CA GLY A 59 -0.76 -5.27 -21.06
C GLY A 59 0.73 -5.09 -20.77
N PRO A 60 1.64 -5.29 -21.75
CA PRO A 60 3.09 -5.16 -21.54
C PRO A 60 3.51 -3.83 -20.93
N LYS A 61 2.89 -2.72 -21.33
CA LYS A 61 3.17 -1.37 -20.80
C LYS A 61 2.83 -1.26 -19.32
N ASP A 62 1.67 -1.77 -18.92
CA ASP A 62 1.22 -1.71 -17.52
C ASP A 62 2.07 -2.64 -16.65
N ARG A 63 2.50 -3.80 -17.16
CA ARG A 63 3.44 -4.69 -16.47
C ARG A 63 4.78 -4.02 -16.22
N GLU A 64 5.33 -3.37 -17.24
CA GLU A 64 6.58 -2.62 -17.11
C GLU A 64 6.44 -1.47 -16.11
N ALA A 65 5.36 -0.69 -16.19
CA ALA A 65 5.09 0.38 -15.25
C ALA A 65 4.95 -0.15 -13.81
N LEU A 66 4.27 -1.27 -13.61
CA LEU A 66 4.13 -1.91 -12.30
C LEU A 66 5.50 -2.39 -11.76
N CYS A 67 6.34 -3.03 -12.58
CA CYS A 67 7.71 -3.40 -12.20
C CYS A 67 8.52 -2.19 -11.75
N GLN A 68 8.49 -1.11 -12.53
CA GLN A 68 9.26 0.10 -12.23
C GLN A 68 8.72 0.84 -11.01
N LEU A 69 7.40 0.83 -10.80
CA LEU A 69 6.77 1.35 -9.59
C LEU A 69 7.26 0.60 -8.34
N TRP A 70 7.24 -0.73 -8.36
CA TRP A 70 7.77 -1.55 -7.26
C TRP A 70 9.23 -1.22 -6.95
N LYS A 71 10.07 -1.10 -7.98
CA LYS A 71 11.46 -0.68 -7.84
C LYS A 71 11.57 0.71 -7.22
N ALA A 72 10.77 1.67 -7.67
CA ALA A 72 10.78 3.04 -7.16
C ALA A 72 10.36 3.11 -5.68
N ILE A 73 9.36 2.31 -5.27
CA ILE A 73 8.94 2.17 -3.87
C ILE A 73 10.10 1.68 -3.00
N ILE A 74 10.78 0.61 -3.42
CA ILE A 74 11.91 0.03 -2.67
C ILE A 74 13.06 1.04 -2.55
N LEU A 75 13.35 1.76 -3.63
CA LEU A 75 14.41 2.77 -3.69
C LEU A 75 14.03 4.12 -3.09
N LYS A 76 12.77 4.28 -2.64
CA LYS A 76 12.21 5.55 -2.12
C LYS A 76 12.35 6.71 -3.11
N ASP A 77 12.24 6.42 -4.41
CA ASP A 77 12.35 7.42 -5.49
C ASP A 77 10.96 8.01 -5.79
N GLU A 78 10.57 9.03 -5.04
CA GLU A 78 9.22 9.61 -5.10
C GLU A 78 8.84 10.12 -6.50
N ALA A 79 9.79 10.72 -7.21
CA ALA A 79 9.58 11.20 -8.57
C ALA A 79 9.17 10.06 -9.51
N LYS A 80 9.84 8.90 -9.39
CA LYS A 80 9.47 7.70 -10.16
C LYS A 80 8.19 7.04 -9.64
N ILE A 81 7.93 7.04 -8.33
CA ILE A 81 6.65 6.55 -7.80
C ILE A 81 5.51 7.32 -8.45
N LYS A 82 5.61 8.65 -8.52
CA LYS A 82 4.65 9.48 -9.22
C LYS A 82 4.56 9.10 -10.70
N GLN A 83 5.69 9.12 -11.41
CA GLN A 83 5.73 8.83 -12.85
C GLN A 83 5.03 7.51 -13.22
N TYR A 84 5.36 6.42 -12.54
CA TYR A 84 4.81 5.11 -12.86
C TYR A 84 3.39 4.90 -12.34
N SER A 85 2.99 5.59 -11.26
CA SER A 85 1.58 5.59 -10.85
C SER A 85 0.69 6.27 -11.89
N LEU A 86 1.13 7.40 -12.45
CA LEU A 86 0.41 8.07 -13.54
C LEU A 86 0.34 7.20 -14.80
N ALA A 87 1.44 6.50 -15.14
CA ALA A 87 1.45 5.57 -16.27
C ALA A 87 0.44 4.42 -16.11
N LEU A 88 0.12 4.05 -14.87
CA LEU A 88 -0.90 3.09 -14.48
C LEU A 88 -2.32 3.70 -14.38
N GLY A 89 -2.50 4.97 -14.77
CA GLY A 89 -3.80 5.65 -14.74
C GLY A 89 -4.23 6.17 -13.36
N VAL A 90 -3.32 6.19 -12.37
CA VAL A 90 -3.59 6.80 -11.06
C VAL A 90 -3.44 8.31 -11.14
N GLN A 91 -4.34 9.04 -10.48
CA GLN A 91 -4.28 10.51 -10.46
C GLN A 91 -3.05 11.02 -9.72
N ALA A 92 -2.54 12.18 -10.15
CA ALA A 92 -1.31 12.77 -9.61
C ALA A 92 -1.39 13.20 -8.14
N LYS A 93 -2.59 13.30 -7.56
CA LYS A 93 -2.79 13.58 -6.14
C LYS A 93 -2.79 12.30 -5.28
N ASP A 94 -3.01 11.14 -5.91
CA ASP A 94 -3.25 9.86 -5.23
C ASP A 94 -2.07 8.88 -5.33
N TYR A 95 -0.98 9.23 -6.04
CA TYR A 95 0.16 8.31 -6.27
C TYR A 95 0.80 7.80 -4.97
N LEU A 96 0.92 8.62 -3.93
CA LEU A 96 1.46 8.20 -2.63
C LEU A 96 0.50 7.26 -1.90
N THR A 97 -0.80 7.55 -1.93
CA THR A 97 -1.82 6.67 -1.37
C THR A 97 -1.82 5.33 -2.10
N PHE A 98 -1.77 5.34 -3.43
CA PHE A 98 -1.68 4.13 -4.24
C PHE A 98 -0.44 3.30 -3.89
N ALA A 99 0.74 3.93 -3.82
CA ALA A 99 1.98 3.25 -3.45
C ALA A 99 1.92 2.67 -2.02
N ALA A 100 1.25 3.37 -1.09
CA ALA A 100 1.06 2.89 0.28
C ALA A 100 0.13 1.69 0.36
N VAL A 101 -0.99 1.72 -0.38
CA VAL A 101 -1.92 0.58 -0.47
C VAL A 101 -1.24 -0.60 -1.16
N LEU A 102 -0.51 -0.37 -2.25
CA LEU A 102 0.19 -1.42 -3.00
C LEU A 102 1.28 -2.11 -2.17
N SER A 103 2.08 -1.33 -1.43
CA SER A 103 3.16 -1.87 -0.60
C SER A 103 2.70 -2.38 0.76
N MET A 104 1.43 -2.17 1.13
CA MET A 104 0.88 -2.39 2.46
C MET A 104 1.72 -1.74 3.57
N ARG A 105 2.39 -0.64 3.24
CA ARG A 105 3.29 0.10 4.13
C ARG A 105 3.07 1.60 3.94
N PRO A 106 3.14 2.39 5.02
CA PRO A 106 3.15 3.84 4.86
C PRO A 106 4.40 4.25 4.08
N ILE A 107 4.23 4.72 2.84
CA ILE A 107 5.31 5.32 2.05
C ILE A 107 5.60 6.74 2.55
N HIS A 108 4.54 7.44 2.96
CA HIS A 108 4.56 8.72 3.66
C HIS A 108 3.75 8.55 4.95
N ARG A 109 4.08 9.29 6.01
CA ARG A 109 3.34 9.21 7.28
C ARG A 109 2.60 10.53 7.47
N PRO A 110 1.31 10.63 7.08
CA PRO A 110 0.57 11.89 7.10
C PRO A 110 0.67 12.63 8.44
N ILE A 111 0.65 11.88 9.55
CA ILE A 111 0.84 12.42 10.89
C ILE A 111 2.23 13.03 11.08
N HIS A 112 3.32 12.42 10.60
CA HIS A 112 4.67 12.97 10.75
C HIS A 112 4.88 14.23 9.90
N ASP A 113 4.21 14.33 8.76
CA ASP A 113 4.34 15.50 7.88
C ASP A 113 3.46 16.68 8.36
N MET A 114 2.35 16.37 9.01
CA MET A 114 1.44 17.31 9.67
C MET A 114 1.93 17.71 11.07
N ALA A 115 2.55 16.80 11.82
CA ALA A 115 2.98 17.06 13.19
C ALA A 115 4.31 17.79 13.24
N ILE A 116 4.32 18.92 13.94
CA ILE A 116 5.53 19.61 14.33
C ILE A 116 5.76 19.34 15.81
N SER A 117 6.96 18.91 16.17
CA SER A 117 7.32 18.66 17.56
C SER A 117 7.30 19.95 18.39
N PRO A 118 7.00 19.87 19.70
CA PRO A 118 6.95 21.05 20.58
C PRO A 118 8.17 21.93 20.48
N ASP A 119 9.35 21.32 20.49
CA ASP A 119 10.63 22.02 20.53
C ASP A 119 10.92 22.82 19.26
N VAL A 120 10.40 22.37 18.10
CA VAL A 120 10.52 23.10 16.84
C VAL A 120 9.43 24.17 16.77
N TRP A 121 8.19 23.82 17.10
CA TRP A 121 7.06 24.75 17.05
C TRP A 121 7.26 25.96 17.95
N ASP A 122 7.72 25.74 19.18
CA ASP A 122 7.86 26.79 20.19
C ASP A 122 9.02 27.75 19.86
N ARG A 123 9.91 27.38 18.93
CA ARG A 123 10.96 28.25 18.36
C ARG A 123 10.50 29.04 17.13
N MET A 124 9.38 28.66 16.51
CA MET A 124 8.83 29.36 15.35
C MET A 124 8.23 30.71 15.76
N SER A 125 8.45 31.72 14.94
CA SER A 125 7.78 33.02 15.06
C SER A 125 6.26 32.88 14.86
N PRO A 126 5.45 33.86 15.35
CA PRO A 126 4.01 33.85 15.13
C PRO A 126 3.59 33.76 13.65
N ASP A 127 4.36 34.36 12.74
CA ASP A 127 4.12 34.29 11.30
C ASP A 127 4.38 32.89 10.73
N GLU A 128 5.46 32.24 11.14
CA GLU A 128 5.77 30.86 10.74
C GLU A 128 4.73 29.87 11.28
N GLN A 129 4.26 30.06 12.52
CA GLN A 129 3.18 29.24 13.08
C GLN A 129 1.88 29.42 12.30
N ARG A 130 1.54 30.65 11.90
CA ARG A 130 0.39 30.95 11.05
C ARG A 130 0.52 30.27 9.68
N ALA A 131 1.68 30.37 9.04
CA ALA A 131 1.95 29.73 7.77
C ALA A 131 1.88 28.19 7.85
N ALA A 132 2.44 27.60 8.92
CA ALA A 132 2.38 26.17 9.17
C ALA A 132 0.92 25.67 9.33
N ARG A 133 0.08 26.41 10.07
CA ARG A 133 -1.35 26.10 10.18
C ARG A 133 -2.08 26.19 8.86
N ALA A 134 -1.76 27.20 8.03
CA ALA A 134 -2.33 27.33 6.68
C ALA A 134 -1.95 26.15 5.76
N GLN A 135 -0.83 25.47 6.05
CA GLN A 135 -0.40 24.24 5.38
C GLN A 135 -0.95 22.97 6.05
N GLY A 136 -1.86 23.09 7.03
CA GLY A 136 -2.44 21.94 7.74
C GLY A 136 -1.52 21.31 8.78
N LYS A 137 -0.42 21.98 9.17
CA LYS A 137 0.47 21.47 10.23
C LYS A 137 -0.06 21.81 11.62
N VAL A 138 0.15 20.88 12.53
CA VAL A 138 -0.32 20.91 13.92
C VAL A 138 0.84 20.70 14.89
N ARG A 139 0.88 21.53 15.94
CA ARG A 139 1.79 21.30 17.08
C ARG A 139 1.33 20.07 17.83
N PHE A 140 2.22 19.09 17.94
CA PHE A 140 1.91 17.85 18.61
C PHE A 140 2.41 17.87 20.05
N PRO A 141 1.60 17.58 21.08
CA PRO A 141 2.07 17.64 22.46
C PRO A 141 3.10 16.54 22.75
N SER A 142 4.06 16.84 23.62
CA SER A 142 4.92 15.80 24.19
C SER A 142 4.12 14.83 25.04
N GLU A 143 4.65 13.62 25.27
CA GLU A 143 4.00 12.62 26.13
C GLU A 143 3.69 13.19 27.53
N LYS A 144 4.64 13.93 28.12
CA LYS A 144 4.46 14.58 29.42
C LYS A 144 3.36 15.64 29.40
N GLU A 145 3.29 16.46 28.34
CA GLU A 145 2.21 17.44 28.17
C GLU A 145 0.86 16.74 28.03
N PHE A 146 0.77 15.72 27.18
CA PHE A 146 -0.45 14.97 26.93
C PHE A 146 -0.98 14.30 28.20
N LEU A 147 -0.12 13.69 29.01
CA LEU A 147 -0.54 13.03 30.25
C LEU A 147 -1.14 14.02 31.25
N ASN A 148 -0.57 15.22 31.34
CA ASN A 148 -1.00 16.29 32.25
C ASN A 148 -2.24 17.07 31.77
N MET A 149 -2.73 16.82 30.55
CA MET A 149 -3.93 17.48 30.02
C MET A 149 -5.22 16.99 30.69
N ASN A 150 -6.19 17.90 30.81
CA ASN A 150 -7.55 17.59 31.24
C ASN A 150 -8.33 16.84 30.14
N SER A 151 -9.50 16.32 30.51
CA SER A 151 -10.35 15.53 29.60
C SER A 151 -10.78 16.30 28.35
N GLN A 152 -11.04 17.62 28.46
CA GLN A 152 -11.45 18.45 27.32
C GLN A 152 -10.30 18.64 26.32
N GLN A 153 -9.08 18.89 26.81
CA GLN A 153 -7.89 19.03 25.97
C GLN A 153 -7.55 17.72 25.25
N LYS A 154 -7.62 16.58 25.95
CA LYS A 154 -7.44 15.26 25.34
C LYS A 154 -8.50 14.96 24.29
N MET A 155 -9.74 15.40 24.53
CA MET A 155 -10.85 15.22 23.58
C MET A 155 -10.69 16.08 22.33
N ALA A 156 -10.16 17.30 22.45
CA ALA A 156 -9.84 18.15 21.30
C ALA A 156 -8.79 17.49 20.39
N ILE A 157 -7.68 17.00 20.97
CA ILE A 157 -6.64 16.28 20.19
C ILE A 157 -7.24 15.04 19.50
N ARG A 158 -8.04 14.25 20.21
CA ARG A 158 -8.69 13.07 19.62
C ARG A 158 -9.58 13.43 18.43
N LYS A 159 -10.27 14.57 18.47
CA LYS A 159 -11.10 15.07 17.37
C LYS A 159 -10.26 15.45 16.16
N ASP A 160 -9.13 16.12 16.37
CA ASP A 160 -8.20 16.46 15.28
C ASP A 160 -7.67 15.19 14.60
N PHE A 161 -7.32 14.17 15.39
CA PHE A 161 -6.96 12.85 14.86
C PHE A 161 -8.05 12.18 14.06
N ALA A 162 -9.28 12.17 14.57
CA ALA A 162 -10.40 11.56 13.88
C ALA A 162 -10.59 12.17 12.47
N THR A 163 -10.33 13.48 12.35
CA THR A 163 -10.38 14.19 11.05
C THR A 163 -9.27 13.70 10.12
N ILE A 164 -8.02 13.61 10.62
CA ILE A 164 -6.88 13.10 9.83
C ILE A 164 -7.13 11.66 9.34
N PHE A 165 -7.65 10.79 10.21
CA PHE A 165 -7.98 9.42 9.82
C PHE A 165 -9.10 9.37 8.78
N SER A 166 -10.14 10.18 8.93
CA SER A 166 -11.21 10.30 7.94
C SER A 166 -10.66 10.73 6.58
N ASP A 167 -9.76 11.72 6.54
CA ASP A 167 -9.15 12.19 5.29
C ASP A 167 -8.30 11.10 4.62
N ILE A 168 -7.58 10.29 5.41
CA ILE A 168 -6.81 9.14 4.91
C ILE A 168 -7.76 8.08 4.35
N GLU A 169 -8.83 7.75 5.07
CA GLU A 169 -9.84 6.79 4.62
C GLU A 169 -10.47 7.24 3.30
N ASP A 170 -10.88 8.51 3.20
CA ASP A 170 -11.42 9.10 1.99
C ASP A 170 -10.40 9.09 0.85
N SER A 171 -9.11 9.33 1.15
CA SER A 171 -8.03 9.24 0.17
C SER A 171 -7.86 7.82 -0.37
N ILE A 172 -7.89 6.82 0.50
CA ILE A 172 -7.81 5.40 0.11
C ILE A 172 -9.03 5.03 -0.74
N LEU A 173 -10.23 5.35 -0.27
CA LEU A 173 -11.48 5.02 -0.98
C LEU A 173 -11.53 5.66 -2.36
N ARG A 174 -11.17 6.94 -2.47
CA ARG A 174 -11.07 7.64 -3.75
C ARG A 174 -10.03 7.02 -4.67
N THR A 175 -8.84 6.73 -4.14
CA THR A 175 -7.77 6.08 -4.91
C THR A 175 -8.26 4.74 -5.47
N LEU A 176 -8.97 3.94 -4.67
CA LEU A 176 -9.54 2.66 -5.11
C LEU A 176 -10.68 2.85 -6.12
N TYR A 177 -11.54 3.86 -5.93
CA TYR A 177 -12.67 4.11 -6.82
C TYR A 177 -12.24 4.56 -8.22
N ASP A 178 -11.24 5.44 -8.29
CA ASP A 178 -10.78 6.04 -9.56
C ASP A 178 -9.79 5.14 -10.33
N MET A 179 -9.34 4.04 -9.71
CA MET A 179 -8.32 3.16 -10.29
C MET A 179 -8.90 2.26 -11.40
N PRO A 180 -8.11 1.96 -12.46
CA PRO A 180 -8.47 0.94 -13.43
C PRO A 180 -8.82 -0.40 -12.77
N ARG A 181 -9.92 -1.02 -13.20
CA ARG A 181 -10.40 -2.31 -12.65
C ARG A 181 -9.34 -3.42 -12.70
N SER A 182 -8.53 -3.45 -13.75
CA SER A 182 -7.42 -4.40 -13.89
C SER A 182 -6.42 -4.29 -12.73
N LEU A 183 -6.12 -3.08 -12.26
CA LEU A 183 -5.21 -2.83 -11.13
C LEU A 183 -5.83 -3.13 -9.77
N LEU A 184 -7.12 -2.85 -9.60
CA LEU A 184 -7.86 -3.24 -8.38
C LEU A 184 -7.83 -4.75 -8.15
N MET A 185 -7.92 -5.52 -9.23
CA MET A 185 -7.86 -6.98 -9.17
C MET A 185 -6.46 -7.48 -8.80
N ILE A 186 -5.40 -6.81 -9.28
CA ILE A 186 -4.01 -7.12 -8.90
C ILE A 186 -3.70 -6.72 -7.46
N LEU A 187 -4.29 -5.65 -6.96
CA LEU A 187 -4.12 -5.23 -5.56
C LEU A 187 -4.54 -6.33 -4.58
N ARG A 188 -5.65 -7.03 -4.86
CA ARG A 188 -6.07 -8.19 -4.06
C ARG A 188 -5.04 -9.31 -4.03
N LEU A 189 -4.37 -9.57 -5.16
CA LEU A 189 -3.30 -10.56 -5.29
C LEU A 189 -2.04 -10.20 -4.51
N VAL A 190 -1.62 -8.93 -4.55
CA VAL A 190 -0.41 -8.47 -3.86
C VAL A 190 -0.53 -8.65 -2.34
N VAL A 191 -1.74 -8.50 -1.78
CA VAL A 191 -1.99 -8.83 -0.36
C VAL A 191 -1.73 -10.30 -0.08
N VAL A 192 -2.17 -11.20 -0.95
CA VAL A 192 -1.94 -12.64 -0.77
C VAL A 192 -0.44 -12.95 -0.84
N ILE A 193 0.30 -12.39 -1.81
CA ILE A 193 1.73 -12.68 -2.00
C ILE A 193 2.61 -12.13 -0.86
N ILE A 194 2.24 -11.02 -0.22
CA ILE A 194 3.05 -10.42 0.87
C ILE A 194 2.82 -11.10 2.22
N PHE A 195 1.68 -11.77 2.41
CA PHE A 195 1.28 -12.40 3.67
C PHE A 195 1.45 -13.93 3.73
N PHE A 196 1.88 -14.56 2.62
CA PHE A 196 2.38 -15.94 2.58
C PHE A 196 3.90 -15.95 2.46
#